data_AF-A0A523DGI2-F1
#
_entry.id   AF-A0A523DGI2-F1
#
_cell.length_a   1.000
_cell.length_b   1.000
_cell.length_c   1.000
_cell.angle_alpha   90.00
_cell.angle_beta   90.00
_cell.angle_gamma   90.00
#
_symmetry.space_group_name_H-M   'P 1'
#
loop_
_entity.id
_entity.type
_entity.pdbx_description
1 polymer ?
#
loop_
_entity_poly.entity_id
_entity_poly.type
_entity_poly.pdbx_seq_one_letter_code
_entity_poly.pdbx_strand_id
1 'polypeptide(L)'
;MRRLAVSPAVADGPSREPPPQDHGRQLILRRTAWRMVTPDSPTRSMNETVQFIPLTRLALAFIPVCAVLVIIHRWSLGTRAGLVAVLRMVTQLLLVGYVLTFIFESNSAAVVLSIVSVMLATAGWIALRPLGDERRTLYPKVLLAISVGAVAVVVIATQGVLDLGIWHDASVVIPLAGIVLANSMNTVSLAAERFRAERRRGAEYRAARDTAMNTALIPMTNSLLAVGLVSLPGMMTGQLCTVAGRRPMPVSGAFLSCSSAIDGR
;
A
#
# COMPACT_ATOMS: atom_id res chain seq x y z
N MET A 1 -5.70 -60.81 -14.41
CA MET A 1 -6.64 -61.95 -14.56
C MET A 1 -7.27 -62.26 -13.21
N ARG A 2 -8.60 -62.14 -13.10
CA ARG A 2 -9.57 -63.00 -12.34
C ARG A 2 -9.30 -63.28 -10.83
N ARG A 3 -10.18 -63.16 -9.84
CA ARG A 3 -11.67 -63.31 -9.67
C ARG A 3 -12.06 -62.71 -8.28
N LEU A 4 -13.16 -61.97 -8.15
CA LEU A 4 -14.52 -62.34 -7.67
C LEU A 4 -14.68 -62.77 -6.20
N ALA A 5 -15.41 -61.94 -5.44
CA ALA A 5 -16.40 -62.28 -4.41
C ALA A 5 -17.32 -61.03 -4.31
N VAL A 6 -18.54 -60.95 -4.85
CA VAL A 6 -19.83 -61.62 -4.57
C VAL A 6 -20.43 -61.30 -3.19
N SER A 7 -21.35 -60.29 -3.22
CA SER A 7 -22.66 -60.14 -2.52
C SER A 7 -22.75 -60.03 -0.98
N PRO A 8 -23.84 -59.46 -0.40
CA PRO A 8 -25.19 -59.35 -0.96
C PRO A 8 -25.95 -58.00 -0.86
N ALA A 9 -26.87 -57.86 -1.82
CA ALA A 9 -28.24 -57.32 -1.74
C ALA A 9 -28.61 -56.39 -0.57
N VAL A 10 -28.81 -55.11 -0.90
CA VAL A 10 -29.67 -54.20 -0.13
C VAL A 10 -30.97 -54.02 -0.92
N ALA A 11 -32.08 -54.33 -0.26
CA ALA A 11 -33.42 -54.41 -0.80
C ALA A 11 -33.95 -53.07 -1.34
N ASP A 12 -34.70 -53.16 -2.44
CA ASP A 12 -35.54 -52.12 -3.01
C ASP A 12 -36.57 -51.63 -1.98
N GLY A 13 -36.46 -50.36 -1.59
CA GLY A 13 -37.54 -49.57 -0.99
C GLY A 13 -38.12 -48.62 -2.05
N PRO A 14 -39.43 -48.32 -2.02
CA PRO A 14 -40.09 -47.63 -3.11
C PRO A 14 -39.48 -46.24 -3.32
N SER A 15 -39.18 -45.96 -4.59
CA SER A 15 -38.73 -44.68 -5.13
C SER A 15 -39.58 -43.53 -4.60
N ARG A 16 -39.07 -42.79 -3.61
CA ARG A 16 -39.58 -41.47 -3.27
C ARG A 16 -39.12 -40.52 -4.37
N GLU A 17 -39.98 -40.30 -5.35
CA GLU A 17 -39.83 -39.19 -6.30
C GLU A 17 -39.55 -37.91 -5.52
N PRO A 18 -38.51 -37.13 -5.85
CA PRO A 18 -38.35 -35.81 -5.29
C PRO A 18 -39.53 -34.94 -5.76
N PRO A 19 -40.14 -34.14 -4.87
CA PRO A 19 -41.27 -33.30 -5.25
C PRO A 19 -40.88 -32.37 -6.40
N PRO A 20 -41.83 -32.01 -7.29
CA PRO A 20 -41.54 -31.26 -8.50
C PRO A 20 -40.85 -29.93 -8.16
N GLN A 21 -39.64 -29.74 -8.69
CA GLN A 21 -38.90 -28.49 -8.55
C GLN A 21 -39.59 -27.41 -9.39
N ASP A 22 -40.54 -26.72 -8.76
CA ASP A 22 -41.19 -25.54 -9.30
C ASP A 22 -40.18 -24.37 -9.34
N HIS A 23 -39.35 -24.38 -10.39
CA HIS A 23 -38.34 -23.36 -10.69
C HIS A 23 -38.98 -21.96 -10.81
N GLY A 24 -40.27 -21.88 -11.18
CA GLY A 24 -41.03 -20.63 -11.26
C GLY A 24 -41.29 -20.02 -9.88
N ARG A 25 -41.71 -20.82 -8.90
CA ARG A 25 -41.94 -20.37 -7.52
C ARG A 25 -40.65 -19.98 -6.79
N GLN A 26 -39.55 -20.70 -7.02
CA GLN A 26 -38.23 -20.36 -6.45
C GLN A 26 -37.70 -19.01 -6.95
N LEU A 27 -37.94 -18.67 -8.23
CA LEU A 27 -37.56 -17.38 -8.82
C LEU A 27 -38.40 -16.21 -8.27
N ILE A 28 -39.68 -16.44 -7.97
CA ILE A 28 -40.56 -15.44 -7.36
C ILE A 28 -40.22 -15.23 -5.89
N LEU A 29 -39.92 -16.29 -5.13
CA LEU A 29 -39.47 -16.18 -3.74
C LEU A 29 -38.10 -15.50 -3.64
N ARG A 30 -37.17 -15.77 -4.56
CA ARG A 30 -35.90 -15.03 -4.64
C ARG A 30 -36.13 -13.56 -5.02
N ARG A 31 -36.98 -13.26 -6.00
CA ARG A 31 -37.27 -11.86 -6.39
C ARG A 31 -38.00 -11.06 -5.30
N THR A 32 -38.83 -11.71 -4.48
CA THR A 32 -39.54 -11.06 -3.36
C THR A 32 -38.66 -10.93 -2.12
N ALA A 33 -37.76 -11.87 -1.86
CA ALA A 33 -36.75 -11.74 -0.80
C ALA A 33 -35.79 -10.56 -1.03
N TRP A 34 -35.42 -10.28 -2.28
CA TRP A 34 -34.62 -9.09 -2.62
C TRP A 34 -35.40 -7.77 -2.58
N ARG A 35 -36.74 -7.79 -2.61
CA ARG A 35 -37.59 -6.58 -2.53
C ARG A 35 -37.95 -6.15 -1.10
N MET A 36 -37.67 -6.96 -0.08
CA MET A 36 -37.86 -6.57 1.33
C MET A 36 -36.61 -5.98 1.99
N VAL A 37 -35.51 -5.81 1.24
CA VAL A 37 -34.40 -4.94 1.65
C VAL A 37 -34.65 -3.55 1.05
N THR A 38 -35.79 -2.93 1.43
CA THR A 38 -35.97 -1.49 1.25
C THR A 38 -35.23 -0.80 2.41
N PRO A 39 -34.41 0.24 2.14
CA PRO A 39 -33.79 1.03 3.18
C PRO A 39 -34.80 2.04 3.73
N ASP A 40 -35.86 1.57 4.39
CA ASP A 40 -36.74 2.44 5.17
C ASP A 40 -36.23 2.54 6.61
N SER A 41 -35.06 3.16 6.76
CA SER A 41 -34.62 3.66 8.07
C SER A 41 -35.04 5.14 8.16
N PRO A 42 -35.94 5.52 9.08
CA PRO A 42 -36.31 6.91 9.26
C PRO A 42 -35.06 7.67 9.70
N THR A 43 -34.69 8.69 8.93
CA THR A 43 -33.83 9.82 9.31
C THR A 43 -33.00 9.58 10.58
N ARG A 44 -32.05 8.65 10.50
CA ARG A 44 -31.03 8.53 11.54
C ARG A 44 -30.17 9.76 11.35
N SER A 45 -30.44 10.79 12.13
CA SER A 45 -29.57 11.94 12.30
C SER A 45 -28.15 11.40 12.40
N MET A 46 -27.37 11.57 11.34
CA MET A 46 -25.93 11.34 11.37
C MET A 46 -25.33 12.43 12.24
N ASN A 47 -25.59 12.36 13.55
CA ASN A 47 -24.60 12.75 14.53
C ASN A 47 -23.50 11.68 14.43
N GLU A 48 -22.76 11.73 13.32
CA GLU A 48 -21.38 11.27 13.31
C GLU A 48 -20.67 12.18 14.32
N THR A 49 -20.70 11.77 15.58
CA THR A 49 -19.59 12.12 16.45
C THR A 49 -18.39 11.44 15.81
N VAL A 50 -17.72 12.16 14.90
CA VAL A 50 -16.30 11.98 14.61
C VAL A 50 -15.70 11.70 15.98
N GLN A 51 -15.29 10.45 16.22
CA GLN A 51 -14.73 10.10 17.52
C GLN A 51 -13.47 10.93 17.66
N PHE A 52 -13.60 12.08 18.31
CA PHE A 52 -12.49 12.94 18.66
C PHE A 52 -11.62 12.07 19.56
N ILE A 53 -10.52 11.58 18.99
CA ILE A 53 -9.50 10.86 19.74
C ILE A 53 -8.99 11.89 20.76
N PRO A 54 -9.29 11.74 22.05
CA PRO A 54 -8.86 12.71 23.05
C PRO A 54 -7.33 12.78 23.00
N LEU A 55 -6.76 13.98 23.15
CA LEU A 55 -5.30 14.20 23.06
C LEU A 55 -4.52 13.21 23.94
N THR A 56 -5.09 12.77 25.07
CA THR A 56 -4.52 11.77 25.97
C THR A 56 -4.30 10.41 25.30
N ARG A 57 -5.22 9.95 24.44
CA ARG A 57 -5.07 8.69 23.69
C ARG A 57 -4.10 8.82 22.52
N LEU A 58 -4.03 10.00 21.91
CA LEU A 58 -3.00 10.30 20.91
C LEU A 58 -1.60 10.33 21.56
N ALA A 59 -1.47 10.86 22.78
CA ALA A 59 -0.22 10.85 23.54
C ALA A 59 0.29 9.42 23.82
N LEU A 60 -0.61 8.45 24.02
CA LEU A 60 -0.23 7.03 24.14
C LEU A 60 0.42 6.48 22.85
N ALA A 61 0.01 6.94 21.67
CA ALA A 61 0.62 6.56 20.40
C ALA A 61 2.06 7.10 20.23
N PHE A 62 2.43 8.15 20.99
CA PHE A 62 3.81 8.67 21.02
C PHE A 62 4.74 7.85 21.93
N ILE A 63 4.24 7.00 22.82
CA ILE A 63 5.06 6.15 23.70
C ILE A 63 6.04 5.26 22.92
N PRO A 64 5.62 4.46 21.92
CA PRO A 64 6.55 3.64 21.13
C PRO A 64 7.56 4.49 20.36
N VAL A 65 7.17 5.68 19.89
CA VAL A 65 8.08 6.63 19.22
C VAL A 65 9.15 7.15 20.19
N CYS A 66 8.75 7.48 21.42
CA CYS A 66 9.68 7.90 22.48
C CYS A 66 10.64 6.76 22.86
N ALA A 67 10.15 5.52 22.95
CA ALA A 67 10.99 4.35 23.22
C ALA A 67 12.07 4.15 22.14
N VAL A 68 11.69 4.26 20.86
CA VAL A 68 12.63 4.20 19.73
C VAL A 68 13.66 5.33 19.80
N LEU A 69 13.23 6.56 20.14
CA LEU A 69 14.13 7.70 20.33
C LEU A 69 15.16 7.47 21.46
N VAL A 70 14.74 6.88 22.58
CA VAL A 70 15.64 6.53 23.70
C VAL A 70 16.65 5.47 23.28
N ILE A 71 16.23 4.44 22.52
CA ILE A 71 17.14 3.40 22.01
C ILE A 71 18.17 4.01 21.04
N ILE A 72 17.73 4.86 20.10
CA ILE A 72 18.62 5.57 19.17
C ILE A 72 19.61 6.46 19.94
N HIS A 73 19.13 7.15 20.99
CA HIS A 73 19.96 7.98 21.85
C HIS A 73 21.01 7.15 22.61
N ARG A 74 20.63 5.97 23.10
CA ARG A 74 21.50 5.08 23.89
C ARG A 74 22.50 4.30 23.03
N TRP A 75 22.19 4.05 21.76
CA TRP A 75 23.06 3.36 20.79
C TRP A 75 23.90 4.29 19.91
N SER A 76 23.94 5.59 20.21
CA SER A 76 24.85 6.56 19.59
C SER A 76 24.75 6.67 18.06
N LEU A 77 23.57 6.44 17.47
CA LEU A 77 23.26 6.99 16.16
C LEU A 77 22.96 8.49 16.36
N GLY A 78 23.94 9.34 16.07
CA GLY A 78 23.97 10.78 16.36
C GLY A 78 22.59 11.43 16.50
N THR A 79 22.20 11.74 17.74
CA THR A 79 20.83 12.19 18.10
C THR A 79 20.41 13.45 17.34
N ARG A 80 21.38 14.28 16.95
CA ARG A 80 21.19 15.47 16.11
C ARG A 80 20.69 15.10 14.69
N ALA A 81 21.18 14.02 14.11
CA ALA A 81 20.78 13.59 12.77
C ALA A 81 19.33 13.07 12.74
N GLY A 82 18.90 12.36 13.79
CA GLY A 82 17.52 11.91 13.96
C GLY A 82 16.56 13.09 14.17
N LEU A 83 16.91 14.03 15.07
CA LEU A 83 16.08 15.21 15.34
C LEU A 83 15.93 16.10 14.09
N VAL A 84 17.02 16.33 13.35
CA VAL A 84 16.97 17.09 12.08
C VAL A 84 16.13 16.37 11.03
N ALA A 85 16.17 15.03 10.96
CA ALA A 85 15.34 14.25 10.04
C ALA A 85 13.84 14.39 10.37
N VAL A 86 13.47 14.29 11.64
CA VAL A 86 12.08 14.47 12.10
C VAL A 86 11.59 15.88 11.83
N LEU A 87 12.37 16.91 12.18
CA LEU A 87 11.99 18.30 11.94
C LEU A 87 11.80 18.58 10.43
N ARG A 88 12.70 18.05 9.59
CA ARG A 88 12.60 18.13 8.13
C ARG A 88 11.35 17.42 7.61
N MET A 89 11.02 16.24 8.13
CA MET A 89 9.82 15.49 7.77
C MET A 89 8.54 16.29 8.08
N VAL A 90 8.44 16.83 9.30
CA VAL A 90 7.27 17.63 9.73
C VAL A 90 7.12 18.88 8.88
N THR A 91 8.23 19.60 8.65
CA THR A 91 8.22 20.81 7.81
C THR A 91 7.79 20.50 6.38
N GLN A 92 8.31 19.41 5.81
CA GLN A 92 7.96 18.98 4.45
C GLN A 92 6.48 18.59 4.35
N LEU A 93 5.94 17.89 5.35
CA LEU A 93 4.53 17.48 5.33
C LEU A 93 3.59 18.68 5.43
N LEU A 94 3.90 19.66 6.29
CA LEU A 94 3.13 20.90 6.41
C LEU A 94 3.16 21.70 5.10
N LEU A 95 4.35 21.83 4.50
CA LEU A 95 4.53 22.59 3.26
C LEU A 95 3.80 21.93 2.07
N VAL A 96 3.88 20.60 1.94
CA VAL A 96 3.13 19.85 0.93
C VAL A 96 1.63 20.01 1.14
N GLY A 97 1.14 19.94 2.38
CA GLY A 97 -0.27 20.16 2.70
C GLY A 97 -0.79 21.52 2.23
N TYR A 98 -0.02 22.59 2.48
CA TYR A 98 -0.35 23.95 2.03
C TYR A 98 -0.31 24.10 0.50
N VAL A 99 0.68 23.49 -0.14
CA VAL A 99 0.82 23.51 -1.59
C VAL A 99 -0.35 22.77 -2.27
N LEU A 100 -0.85 21.67 -1.68
CA LEU A 100 -1.95 20.89 -2.23
C LEU A 100 -3.27 21.65 -2.30
N THR A 101 -3.56 22.50 -1.30
CA THR A 101 -4.72 23.40 -1.34
C THR A 101 -4.66 24.38 -2.51
N PHE A 102 -3.49 24.93 -2.82
CA PHE A 102 -3.30 25.86 -3.95
C PHE A 102 -3.39 25.15 -5.32
N ILE A 103 -2.94 23.89 -5.38
CA ILE A 103 -2.96 23.08 -6.61
C ILE A 103 -4.39 22.76 -7.05
N PHE A 104 -5.25 22.40 -6.10
CA PHE A 104 -6.63 22.04 -6.41
C PHE A 104 -7.46 23.23 -6.92
N GLU A 105 -7.09 24.46 -6.58
CA GLU A 105 -7.71 25.67 -7.16
C GLU A 105 -7.24 25.95 -8.60
N SER A 106 -5.98 25.64 -8.93
CA SER A 106 -5.38 26.05 -10.20
C SER A 106 -5.58 25.06 -11.36
N ASN A 107 -5.92 23.79 -11.08
CA ASN A 107 -6.19 22.69 -12.04
C ASN A 107 -5.39 22.73 -13.37
N SER A 108 -4.09 23.05 -13.31
CA SER A 108 -3.26 23.25 -14.50
C SER A 108 -2.14 22.21 -14.59
N ALA A 109 -1.95 21.72 -15.82
CA ALA A 109 -0.90 20.80 -16.23
C ALA A 109 0.51 21.22 -15.77
N ALA A 110 0.82 22.50 -15.97
CA ALA A 110 2.14 23.07 -15.68
C ALA A 110 2.48 23.02 -14.19
N VAL A 111 1.48 23.20 -13.31
CA VAL A 111 1.68 23.15 -11.86
C VAL A 111 2.06 21.73 -11.43
N VAL A 112 1.32 20.71 -11.87
CA VAL A 112 1.61 19.30 -11.54
C VAL A 112 3.02 18.92 -11.98
N LEU A 113 3.40 19.27 -13.21
CA LEU A 113 4.75 18.99 -13.73
C LEU A 113 5.84 19.70 -12.91
N SER A 114 5.60 20.95 -12.50
CA SER A 114 6.54 21.71 -11.68
C SER A 114 6.79 21.03 -10.32
N ILE A 115 5.73 20.57 -9.66
CA ILE A 115 5.84 19.90 -8.35
C ILE A 115 6.54 18.57 -8.47
N VAL A 116 6.17 17.74 -9.45
CA VAL A 116 6.83 16.46 -9.69
C VAL A 116 8.32 16.67 -9.98
N SER A 117 8.68 17.74 -10.71
CA SER A 117 10.07 18.12 -10.96
C SER A 117 10.81 18.51 -9.67
N VAL A 118 10.19 19.30 -8.79
CA VAL A 118 10.76 19.65 -7.47
C VAL A 118 10.93 18.42 -6.58
N MET A 119 9.94 17.52 -6.57
CA MET A 119 10.00 16.25 -5.84
C MET A 119 11.15 15.38 -6.36
N LEU A 120 11.30 15.24 -7.67
CA LEU A 120 12.36 14.48 -8.32
C LEU A 120 13.75 15.07 -8.01
N ALA A 121 13.92 16.38 -8.11
CA ALA A 121 15.19 17.05 -7.78
C ALA A 121 15.58 16.84 -6.30
N THR A 122 14.60 16.93 -5.41
CA THR A 122 14.76 16.71 -3.96
C THR A 122 15.07 15.25 -3.65
N ALA A 123 14.36 14.31 -4.28
CA ALA A 123 14.58 12.88 -4.14
C ALA A 123 15.99 12.48 -4.60
N GLY A 124 16.43 12.95 -5.76
CA GLY A 124 17.78 12.74 -6.25
C GLY A 124 18.83 13.29 -5.27
N TRP A 125 18.60 14.44 -4.65
CA TRP A 125 19.56 15.03 -3.72
C TRP A 125 19.68 14.23 -2.43
N ILE A 126 18.54 13.75 -1.92
CA ILE A 126 18.48 12.90 -0.72
C ILE A 126 19.09 11.53 -1.01
N ALA A 127 18.91 10.98 -2.22
CA ALA A 127 19.43 9.67 -2.61
C ALA A 127 20.95 9.55 -2.46
N LEU A 128 21.69 10.63 -2.70
CA LEU A 128 23.15 10.66 -2.59
C LEU A 128 23.65 11.06 -1.20
N ARG A 129 22.76 11.25 -0.22
CA ARG A 129 23.16 11.58 1.16
C ARG A 129 24.21 10.62 1.73
N PRO A 130 24.17 9.29 1.48
CA PRO A 130 25.20 8.35 1.97
C PRO A 130 26.60 8.55 1.34
N LEU A 131 26.69 9.22 0.18
CA LEU A 131 27.95 9.36 -0.57
C LEU A 131 28.79 10.58 -0.15
N GLY A 132 28.30 11.44 0.74
CA GLY A 132 29.04 12.61 1.22
C GLY A 132 29.52 13.54 0.10
N ASP A 133 30.83 13.68 -0.06
CA ASP A 133 31.49 14.65 -0.95
C ASP A 133 31.32 14.35 -2.44
N GLU A 134 31.17 13.08 -2.82
CA GLU A 134 30.96 12.66 -4.21
C GLU A 134 29.55 13.02 -4.73
N ARG A 135 28.67 13.53 -3.85
CA ARG A 135 27.29 13.88 -4.19
C ARG A 135 27.18 14.80 -5.40
N ARG A 136 28.02 15.83 -5.52
CA ARG A 136 27.88 16.84 -6.60
C ARG A 136 28.16 16.25 -7.98
N THR A 137 29.14 15.36 -8.09
CA THR A 137 29.56 14.76 -9.37
C THR A 137 28.59 13.69 -9.84
N LEU A 138 28.02 12.90 -8.92
CA LEU A 138 27.08 11.84 -9.25
C LEU A 138 25.62 12.30 -9.34
N TYR A 139 25.28 13.49 -8.84
CA TYR A 139 23.93 14.04 -8.85
C TYR A 139 23.23 13.99 -10.22
N PRO A 140 23.80 14.50 -11.33
CA PRO A 140 23.10 14.49 -12.63
C PRO A 140 22.87 13.06 -13.15
N LYS A 141 23.78 12.13 -12.88
CA LYS A 141 23.65 10.72 -13.31
C LYS A 141 22.52 10.03 -12.57
N VAL A 142 22.44 10.23 -11.26
CA VAL A 142 21.36 9.67 -10.43
C VAL A 142 20.03 10.31 -10.75
N LEU A 143 20.00 11.63 -10.94
CA LEU A 143 18.79 12.34 -11.32
C LEU A 143 18.24 11.78 -12.63
N LEU A 144 19.07 11.61 -13.65
CA LEU A 144 18.66 11.04 -14.93
C LEU A 144 18.17 9.60 -14.78
N ALA A 145 18.87 8.77 -14.00
CA ALA A 145 18.45 7.38 -13.75
C ALA A 145 17.08 7.29 -13.04
N ILE A 146 16.86 8.07 -11.98
CA ILE A 146 15.58 8.12 -11.27
C ILE A 146 14.49 8.71 -12.17
N SER A 147 14.80 9.75 -12.94
CA SER A 147 13.83 10.39 -13.85
C SER A 147 13.32 9.42 -14.89
N VAL A 148 14.22 8.71 -15.58
CA VAL A 148 13.84 7.75 -16.62
C VAL A 148 12.98 6.63 -16.04
N GLY A 149 13.37 6.06 -14.90
CA GLY A 149 12.59 5.00 -14.24
C GLY A 149 11.24 5.48 -13.71
N ALA A 150 11.22 6.60 -12.99
CA ALA A 150 10.02 7.12 -12.36
C ALA A 150 9.00 7.63 -13.38
N VAL A 151 9.44 8.37 -14.40
CA VAL A 151 8.58 8.85 -15.48
C VAL A 151 8.00 7.67 -16.25
N ALA A 152 8.81 6.65 -16.60
CA ALA A 152 8.30 5.46 -17.29
C ALA A 152 7.20 4.75 -16.48
N VAL A 153 7.43 4.53 -15.18
CA VAL A 153 6.42 3.87 -14.32
C VAL A 153 5.17 4.72 -14.16
N VAL A 154 5.30 6.02 -13.92
CA VAL A 154 4.14 6.92 -13.76
C VAL A 154 3.33 7.00 -15.05
N VAL A 155 3.98 7.10 -16.21
CA VAL A 155 3.30 7.12 -17.52
C VAL A 155 2.59 5.80 -17.80
N ILE A 156 3.26 4.66 -17.59
CA ILE A 156 2.65 3.33 -17.79
C ILE A 156 1.47 3.12 -16.84
N ALA A 157 1.60 3.51 -15.57
CA ALA A 157 0.52 3.34 -14.60
C ALA A 157 -0.68 4.24 -14.92
N THR A 158 -0.46 5.52 -15.21
CA THR A 158 -1.54 6.48 -15.46
C THR A 158 -2.24 6.27 -16.81
N GLN A 159 -1.47 6.05 -17.88
CA GLN A 159 -2.00 5.91 -19.24
C GLN A 159 -2.33 4.46 -19.61
N GLY A 160 -1.60 3.48 -19.06
CA GLY A 160 -1.79 2.08 -19.40
C GLY A 160 -2.76 1.34 -18.48
N VAL A 161 -2.70 1.58 -17.16
CA VAL A 161 -3.47 0.80 -16.17
C VAL A 161 -4.74 1.53 -15.74
N LEU A 162 -4.64 2.83 -15.42
CA LEU A 162 -5.74 3.59 -14.83
C LEU A 162 -6.69 4.23 -15.88
N ASP A 163 -6.30 4.25 -17.15
CA ASP A 163 -7.05 4.87 -18.27
C ASP A 163 -7.63 6.26 -17.90
N LEU A 164 -6.78 7.09 -17.29
CA LEU A 164 -7.16 8.45 -16.88
C LEU A 164 -7.34 9.31 -18.13
N GLY A 165 -8.58 9.67 -18.45
CA GLY A 165 -8.92 10.58 -19.57
C GLY A 165 -8.24 11.96 -19.50
N ILE A 166 -7.64 12.32 -18.36
CA ILE A 166 -6.83 13.53 -18.15
C ILE A 166 -5.54 13.15 -17.41
N TRP A 167 -4.40 13.23 -18.09
CA TRP A 167 -3.07 12.85 -17.57
C TRP A 167 -2.52 13.75 -16.44
N HIS A 168 -3.22 14.83 -16.09
CA HIS A 168 -2.80 15.82 -15.09
C HIS A 168 -3.66 15.84 -13.83
N ASP A 169 -4.42 14.79 -13.55
CA ASP A 169 -5.15 14.73 -12.29
C ASP A 169 -4.15 14.71 -11.10
N ALA A 170 -3.98 15.88 -10.48
CA ALA A 170 -3.02 16.11 -9.41
C ALA A 170 -3.28 15.19 -8.21
N SER A 171 -4.53 14.81 -7.99
CA SER A 171 -4.94 13.97 -6.86
C SER A 171 -4.44 12.53 -6.97
N VAL A 172 -4.18 12.05 -8.20
CA VAL A 172 -3.67 10.70 -8.45
C VAL A 172 -2.18 10.73 -8.80
N VAL A 173 -1.78 11.66 -9.67
CA VAL A 173 -0.40 11.73 -10.18
C VAL A 173 0.59 12.09 -9.08
N ILE A 174 0.27 13.06 -8.22
CA ILE A 174 1.22 13.51 -7.18
C ILE A 174 1.49 12.40 -6.14
N PRO A 175 0.48 11.72 -5.57
CA PRO A 175 0.73 10.60 -4.65
C PRO A 175 1.44 9.42 -5.32
N LEU A 176 1.04 9.07 -6.56
CA LEU A 176 1.66 7.98 -7.30
C LEU A 176 3.15 8.26 -7.57
N ALA A 177 3.45 9.46 -8.08
CA ALA A 177 4.82 9.90 -8.30
C ALA A 177 5.61 9.94 -6.98
N GLY A 178 5.00 10.40 -5.89
CA GLY A 178 5.62 10.42 -4.57
C GLY A 178 6.08 9.04 -4.09
N ILE A 179 5.23 8.02 -4.24
CA ILE A 179 5.56 6.64 -3.86
C ILE A 179 6.68 6.09 -4.74
N VAL A 180 6.59 6.29 -6.06
CA VAL A 180 7.60 5.80 -7.02
C VAL A 180 8.96 6.46 -6.74
N LEU A 181 9.00 7.79 -6.60
CA LEU A 181 10.23 8.54 -6.32
C LEU A 181 10.84 8.13 -4.97
N ALA A 182 10.01 7.92 -3.93
CA ALA A 182 10.49 7.48 -2.62
C ALA A 182 11.15 6.08 -2.68
N ASN A 183 10.52 5.14 -3.39
CA ASN A 183 11.09 3.80 -3.59
C ASN A 183 12.40 3.85 -4.38
N SER A 184 12.44 4.61 -5.49
CA SER A 184 13.66 4.79 -6.29
C SER A 184 14.79 5.43 -5.47
N MET A 185 14.49 6.48 -4.71
CA MET A 185 15.46 7.15 -3.84
C MET A 185 16.07 6.20 -2.81
N ASN A 186 15.26 5.37 -2.16
CA ASN A 186 15.73 4.40 -1.16
C ASN A 186 16.63 3.32 -1.80
N THR A 187 16.21 2.75 -2.92
CA THR A 187 17.00 1.74 -3.65
C THR A 187 18.34 2.30 -4.12
N VAL A 188 18.34 3.51 -4.71
CA VAL A 188 19.58 4.15 -5.18
C VAL A 188 20.50 4.50 -4.00
N SER A 189 19.96 4.98 -2.88
CA SER A 189 20.74 5.28 -1.67
C SER A 189 21.49 4.04 -1.18
N LEU A 190 20.78 2.91 -1.08
CA LEU A 190 21.35 1.66 -0.61
C LEU A 190 22.35 1.08 -1.61
N ALA A 191 22.03 1.10 -2.90
CA ALA A 191 22.94 0.64 -3.97
C ALA A 191 24.23 1.45 -3.96
N ALA A 192 24.14 2.77 -3.85
CA ALA A 192 25.29 3.65 -3.87
C ALA A 192 26.18 3.48 -2.63
N GLU A 193 25.59 3.37 -1.45
CA GLU A 193 26.31 3.09 -0.20
C GLU A 193 27.05 1.75 -0.27
N ARG A 194 26.35 0.69 -0.73
CA ARG A 194 26.93 -0.65 -0.84
C ARG A 194 28.02 -0.73 -1.91
N PHE A 195 27.80 -0.11 -3.07
CA PHE A 195 28.81 -0.04 -4.13
C PHE A 195 30.08 0.66 -3.64
N ARG A 196 29.94 1.78 -2.91
CA ARG A 196 31.07 2.50 -2.32
C ARG A 196 31.81 1.65 -1.30
N ALA A 197 31.08 0.94 -0.44
CA ALA A 197 31.68 0.06 0.57
C ALA A 197 32.51 -1.07 -0.09
N GLU A 198 32.00 -1.71 -1.13
CA GLU A 198 32.73 -2.75 -1.87
C GLU A 198 33.92 -2.21 -2.65
N ARG A 199 33.79 -1.03 -3.27
CA ARG A 199 34.93 -0.38 -3.93
C ARG A 199 36.04 -0.01 -2.97
N ARG A 200 35.73 0.38 -1.73
CA ARG A 200 36.72 0.64 -0.68
C ARG A 200 37.42 -0.64 -0.20
N ARG A 201 36.78 -1.79 -0.33
CA ARG A 201 37.38 -3.11 -0.04
C ARG A 201 38.29 -3.64 -1.16
N GLY A 202 38.40 -2.90 -2.27
CA GLY A 202 39.24 -3.29 -3.41
C GLY A 202 38.55 -4.23 -4.40
N ALA A 203 37.24 -4.42 -4.31
CA ALA A 203 36.51 -5.26 -5.25
C ALA A 203 36.55 -4.68 -6.68
N GLU A 204 36.59 -5.59 -7.67
CA GLU A 204 36.47 -5.24 -9.08
C GLU A 204 35.13 -4.54 -9.35
N TYR A 205 35.08 -3.63 -10.33
CA TYR A 205 33.89 -2.83 -10.62
C TYR A 205 32.64 -3.69 -10.87
N ARG A 206 32.78 -4.79 -11.61
CA ARG A 206 31.66 -5.70 -11.92
C ARG A 206 31.13 -6.39 -10.67
N ALA A 207 32.01 -6.98 -9.86
CA ALA A 207 31.63 -7.63 -8.61
C ALA A 207 30.97 -6.66 -7.62
N ALA A 208 31.55 -5.46 -7.45
CA ALA A 208 30.99 -4.43 -6.57
C ALA A 208 29.58 -3.98 -7.02
N ARG A 209 29.36 -3.83 -8.34
CA ARG A 209 28.06 -3.46 -8.91
C ARG A 209 27.01 -4.54 -8.65
N ASP A 210 27.35 -5.80 -8.89
CA ASP A 210 26.39 -6.89 -8.79
C ASP A 210 25.99 -7.14 -7.32
N THR A 211 26.95 -7.09 -6.39
CA THR A 211 26.67 -7.15 -4.95
C THR A 211 25.82 -5.97 -4.47
N ALA A 212 26.13 -4.75 -4.94
CA ALA A 212 25.36 -3.56 -4.58
C ALA A 212 23.92 -3.62 -5.07
N MET A 213 23.70 -4.06 -6.32
CA MET A 213 22.36 -4.20 -6.90
C MET A 213 21.55 -5.28 -6.17
N ASN A 214 22.13 -6.46 -5.95
CA ASN A 214 21.45 -7.53 -5.21
C ASN A 214 21.05 -7.06 -3.81
N THR A 215 21.94 -6.37 -3.09
CA THR A 215 21.66 -5.87 -1.74
C THR A 215 20.58 -4.78 -1.75
N ALA A 216 20.61 -3.88 -2.73
CA ALA A 216 19.64 -2.80 -2.84
C ALA A 216 18.23 -3.26 -3.17
N LEU A 217 18.08 -4.43 -3.81
CA LEU A 217 16.79 -4.98 -4.19
C LEU A 217 16.12 -5.80 -3.08
N ILE A 218 16.84 -6.20 -2.02
CA ILE A 218 16.28 -6.99 -0.89
C ILE A 218 15.02 -6.35 -0.28
N PRO A 219 14.98 -5.04 0.04
CA PRO A 219 13.79 -4.44 0.62
C PRO A 219 12.60 -4.42 -0.36
N MET A 220 12.88 -4.25 -1.66
CA MET A 220 11.87 -4.23 -2.70
C MET A 220 11.27 -5.61 -2.93
N THR A 221 12.10 -6.66 -2.98
CA THR A 221 11.62 -8.05 -3.09
C THR A 221 10.83 -8.46 -1.84
N ASN A 222 11.30 -8.12 -0.64
CA ASN A 222 10.56 -8.39 0.59
C ASN A 222 9.21 -7.67 0.61
N SER A 223 9.14 -6.44 0.12
CA SER A 223 7.88 -5.70 0.01
C SER A 223 6.92 -6.38 -0.97
N LEU A 224 7.40 -6.80 -2.15
CA LEU A 224 6.59 -7.51 -3.14
C LEU A 224 6.04 -8.85 -2.61
N LEU A 225 6.86 -9.62 -1.91
CA LEU A 225 6.44 -10.88 -1.26
C LEU A 225 5.43 -10.64 -0.13
N ALA A 226 5.58 -9.54 0.61
CA ALA A 226 4.71 -9.19 1.72
C ALA A 226 3.37 -8.58 1.29
N VAL A 227 3.25 -8.01 0.08
CA VAL A 227 2.02 -7.34 -0.38
C VAL A 227 0.80 -8.24 -0.26
N GLY A 228 0.91 -9.50 -0.69
CA GLY A 228 -0.23 -10.44 -0.70
C GLY A 228 -0.66 -10.93 0.70
N LEU A 229 0.29 -11.15 1.61
CA LEU A 229 0.02 -11.80 2.90
C LEU A 229 -0.08 -10.83 4.08
N VAL A 230 0.66 -9.72 4.05
CA VAL A 230 0.87 -8.83 5.20
C VAL A 230 0.32 -7.42 4.94
N SER A 231 0.53 -6.87 3.74
CA SER A 231 0.21 -5.46 3.46
C SER A 231 -1.22 -5.21 3.01
N LEU A 232 -1.86 -6.16 2.32
CA LEU A 232 -3.27 -6.05 1.91
C LEU A 232 -4.22 -5.91 3.10
N PRO A 233 -4.10 -6.72 4.17
CA PRO A 233 -4.89 -6.49 5.37
C PRO A 233 -4.54 -5.13 5.99
N GLY A 234 -3.26 -4.81 6.22
CA GLY A 234 -2.87 -3.63 6.97
C GLY A 234 -3.30 -2.27 6.40
N MET A 235 -3.12 -2.05 5.09
CA MET A 235 -3.45 -0.75 4.47
C MET A 235 -4.89 -0.65 3.98
N MET A 236 -5.49 -1.75 3.50
CA MET A 236 -6.83 -1.72 2.93
C MET A 236 -7.93 -2.16 3.90
N THR A 237 -7.65 -2.89 4.98
CA THR A 237 -8.68 -3.11 6.03
C THR A 237 -9.04 -1.82 6.75
N GLY A 238 -8.14 -0.85 6.88
CA GLY A 238 -8.50 0.48 7.42
C GLY A 238 -9.58 1.18 6.58
N GLN A 239 -9.50 1.08 5.24
CA GLN A 239 -10.47 1.64 4.30
C GLN A 239 -11.73 0.75 4.17
N LEU A 240 -11.60 -0.57 4.20
CA LEU A 240 -12.73 -1.50 4.19
C LEU A 240 -13.50 -1.51 5.51
N CYS A 241 -12.84 -1.39 6.67
CA CYS A 241 -13.48 -1.36 7.99
C CYS A 241 -14.14 0.01 8.28
N THR A 242 -13.64 1.10 7.69
CA THR A 242 -14.34 2.39 7.73
C THR A 242 -15.59 2.39 6.84
N VAL A 243 -15.54 1.75 5.66
CA VAL A 243 -16.72 1.54 4.80
C VAL A 243 -17.69 0.48 5.38
N ALA A 244 -17.17 -0.55 6.05
CA ALA A 244 -17.94 -1.54 6.81
C ALA A 244 -18.28 -1.09 8.24
N GLY A 245 -18.07 0.19 8.55
CA GLY A 245 -18.40 0.88 9.80
C GLY A 245 -19.90 0.96 10.09
N ARG A 246 -20.69 -0.04 9.68
CA ARG A 246 -22.07 -0.21 10.11
C ARG A 246 -22.32 -1.33 11.12
N ARG A 247 -21.33 -2.18 11.47
CA ARG A 247 -21.33 -2.99 12.73
C ARG A 247 -19.91 -3.40 13.13
N PRO A 248 -19.50 -3.24 14.41
CA PRO A 248 -18.30 -3.89 14.93
C PRO A 248 -18.59 -5.39 15.04
N MET A 249 -18.05 -6.19 14.13
CA MET A 249 -18.04 -7.65 14.30
C MET A 249 -16.80 -8.02 15.12
N PRO A 250 -16.93 -8.80 16.20
CA PRO A 250 -15.76 -9.39 16.86
C PRO A 250 -14.99 -10.22 15.84
N VAL A 251 -13.66 -10.08 15.84
CA VAL A 251 -12.72 -10.63 14.85
C VAL A 251 -12.89 -12.15 14.63
N SER A 252 -13.45 -12.87 15.61
CA SER A 252 -13.81 -14.29 15.49
C SER A 252 -14.94 -14.59 14.49
N GLY A 253 -15.84 -13.63 14.20
CA GLY A 253 -16.99 -13.84 13.32
C GLY A 253 -16.73 -13.62 11.83
N ALA A 254 -15.69 -12.86 11.47
CA ALA A 254 -15.36 -12.54 10.08
C ALA A 254 -14.82 -13.76 9.32
N PHE A 255 -14.05 -14.63 10.00
CA PHE A 255 -13.52 -15.86 9.41
C PHE A 255 -14.62 -16.90 9.17
N LEU A 256 -15.57 -17.04 10.11
CA LEU A 256 -16.68 -17.99 10.02
C LEU A 256 -17.69 -17.60 8.94
N SER A 257 -17.99 -16.31 8.77
CA SER A 257 -18.93 -15.85 7.74
C SER A 257 -18.37 -15.97 6.31
N CYS A 258 -17.05 -15.95 6.15
CA CYS A 258 -16.41 -16.21 4.86
C CYS A 258 -16.31 -17.72 4.57
N SER A 259 -16.10 -18.54 5.61
CA SER A 259 -16.13 -20.01 5.49
C SER A 259 -17.51 -20.53 5.08
N SER A 260 -18.61 -19.95 5.60
CA SER A 260 -19.97 -20.34 5.19
C SER A 260 -20.37 -19.86 3.79
N ALA A 261 -19.68 -18.87 3.23
CA ALA A 261 -19.88 -18.40 1.86
C ALA A 261 -19.10 -19.25 0.84
N ILE A 262 -18.05 -19.94 1.28
CA ILE A 262 -17.28 -20.89 0.47
C ILE A 262 -17.90 -22.30 0.56
N ASP A 263 -18.52 -22.67 1.68
CA ASP A 263 -19.17 -23.97 1.89
C ASP A 263 -20.67 -23.97 1.54
N GLY A 264 -21.05 -23.15 0.56
CA GLY A 264 -22.44 -22.86 0.19
C GLY A 264 -22.76 -23.09 -1.29
N ARG A 265 -22.01 -23.94 -1.99
CA ARG A 265 -22.32 -24.69 -3.24
C ARG A 265 -21.03 -25.10 -3.97
#